data_AF-A0A4S4KM21-F1
#
_entry.id   AF-A0A4S4KM21-F1
#
_cell.length_a   1.000
_cell.length_b   1.000
_cell.length_c   1.000
_cell.angle_alpha   90.00
_cell.angle_beta   90.00
_cell.angle_gamma   90.00
#
_symmetry.space_group_name_H-M   'P 1'
#
loop_
_entity.id
_entity.type
_entity.pdbx_description
1 polymer ?
#
loop_
_entity_poly.entity_id
_entity_poly.type
_entity_poly.pdbx_seq_one_letter_code
_entity_poly.pdbx_strand_id
1 'polypeptide(L)'
;MPFTLRVFDPLKLYCARLGSSFGESDFAEMFSKFGKVKKAHLMKVSSPTTYGFISFESQDEAAIAIKATKGTSQGGHEIIVRYYEPTAQFLSHPPGFGAKRSFFPCIASPNISGPATCNAPGVDAGNNGNDTTKQEEPQQQDKEKEEKDARLKKAQQKREVADAAEQVAQKEREMAEKEEADKANQFALALEALEDAEKSSDFAELRLNCAEADLAEQKRLLKKAVLTLQEARDKREWAKNRVNDTFIAKEVALGEQQQAKRRREEAEHEVMRWRDEKVRAETEERQVQADILGVEEDEEARRKEELAESIRKMQELRKLEEEDKARKQCETEMAEFRRRMAELEAAEKEAARLAKEESKRKAREEEQKARELREREAAQEAARKAELDRKEAYYQAAAKETTRCKLRDESRWVQHIPWNLHFGLARFKLASAEFDDIRFNETQPLTFESVPWPTLLSPYKVTLEDIDWQIVEAFFVKVSSGQMEGEGFIEYGAR
;
A
#
# COMPACT_ATOMS: atom_id res chain seq x y z
N MET A 1 -0.66 1.60 8.76
CA MET A 1 -1.27 2.14 7.53
C MET A 1 -2.11 1.04 6.89
N PRO A 2 -3.45 1.04 7.03
CA PRO A 2 -4.28 0.08 6.31
C PRO A 2 -4.27 0.48 4.83
N PHE A 3 -3.80 -0.41 3.98
CA PHE A 3 -3.91 -0.27 2.54
C PHE A 3 -5.36 -0.50 2.16
N THR A 4 -6.13 0.58 1.98
CA THR A 4 -7.41 0.48 1.27
C THR A 4 -7.09 0.08 -0.17
N LEU A 5 -7.33 -1.19 -0.53
CA LEU A 5 -7.41 -1.60 -1.93
C LEU A 5 -8.54 -0.80 -2.55
N ARG A 6 -8.19 0.33 -3.18
CA ARG A 6 -9.12 1.14 -3.96
C ARG A 6 -9.66 0.24 -5.06
N VAL A 7 -10.95 -0.06 -4.99
CA VAL A 7 -11.67 -0.84 -6.01
C VAL A 7 -11.83 0.06 -7.23
N PHE A 8 -10.83 0.05 -8.11
CA PHE A 8 -10.88 0.76 -9.39
C PHE A 8 -11.70 -0.07 -10.38
N ASP A 9 -12.56 0.58 -11.16
CA ASP A 9 -13.14 -0.06 -12.34
C ASP A 9 -12.10 0.01 -13.49
N PRO A 10 -11.49 -1.11 -13.90
CA PRO A 10 -10.44 -1.11 -14.91
C PRO A 10 -10.94 -0.73 -16.31
N LEU A 11 -12.26 -0.70 -16.53
CA LEU A 11 -12.89 -0.43 -17.83
C LEU A 11 -13.42 0.99 -17.95
N LYS A 12 -13.54 1.72 -16.84
CA LYS A 12 -14.15 3.04 -16.80
C LYS A 12 -13.13 4.12 -16.46
N LEU A 13 -13.13 5.18 -17.26
CA LEU A 13 -12.25 6.33 -17.13
C LEU A 13 -13.02 7.59 -16.75
N TYR A 14 -12.38 8.42 -15.94
CA TYR A 14 -12.78 9.78 -15.62
C TYR A 14 -11.88 10.76 -16.37
N CYS A 15 -12.50 11.64 -17.16
CA CYS A 15 -11.84 12.69 -17.92
C CYS A 15 -12.26 14.06 -17.36
N ALA A 16 -11.31 14.88 -16.93
CA ALA A 16 -11.55 16.22 -16.42
C ALA A 16 -10.79 17.27 -17.24
N ARG A 17 -11.20 18.53 -17.08
CA ARG A 17 -10.63 19.70 -17.79
C ARG A 17 -10.82 19.63 -19.30
N LEU A 18 -12.00 19.19 -19.73
CA LEU A 18 -12.41 19.28 -21.13
C LEU A 18 -12.86 20.71 -21.42
N GLY A 19 -12.38 21.29 -22.52
CA GLY A 19 -12.74 22.66 -22.94
C GLY A 19 -14.25 22.81 -23.13
N SER A 20 -14.79 24.01 -22.89
CA SER A 20 -16.23 24.30 -22.96
C SER A 20 -16.86 24.06 -24.36
N SER A 21 -16.03 24.06 -25.40
CA SER A 21 -16.43 23.79 -26.79
C SER A 21 -16.60 22.31 -27.12
N PHE A 22 -16.19 21.37 -26.25
CA PHE A 22 -16.33 19.94 -26.53
C PHE A 22 -17.79 19.47 -26.40
N GLY A 23 -18.29 18.83 -27.46
CA GLY A 23 -19.54 18.07 -27.47
C GLY A 23 -19.34 16.62 -27.04
N GLU A 24 -20.44 15.94 -26.71
CA GLU A 24 -20.43 14.50 -26.43
C GLU A 24 -20.01 13.68 -27.66
N SER A 25 -20.36 14.14 -28.87
CA SER A 25 -19.96 13.53 -30.15
C SER A 25 -18.44 13.61 -30.38
N ASP A 26 -17.84 14.80 -30.22
CA ASP A 26 -16.39 14.99 -30.38
C ASP A 26 -15.60 14.21 -29.31
N PHE A 27 -16.16 14.13 -28.10
CA PHE A 27 -15.60 13.36 -27.01
C PHE A 27 -15.61 11.86 -27.33
N ALA A 28 -16.70 11.32 -27.86
CA ALA A 28 -16.76 9.91 -28.27
C ALA A 28 -15.80 9.61 -29.44
N GLU A 29 -15.73 10.48 -30.46
CA GLU A 29 -14.85 10.32 -31.62
C GLU A 29 -13.37 10.37 -31.22
N MET A 30 -13.01 11.29 -30.33
CA MET A 30 -11.64 11.42 -29.82
C MET A 30 -11.19 10.19 -29.03
N PHE A 31 -12.09 9.44 -28.38
CA PHE A 31 -11.71 8.25 -27.64
C PHE A 31 -11.94 6.94 -28.40
N SER A 32 -12.74 6.96 -29.47
CA SER A 32 -12.95 5.84 -30.39
C SER A 32 -11.65 5.35 -31.07
N LYS A 33 -10.70 6.26 -31.29
CA LYS A 33 -9.36 5.93 -31.84
C LYS A 33 -8.50 5.04 -30.94
N PHE A 34 -8.83 4.94 -29.64
CA PHE A 34 -8.06 4.13 -28.68
C PHE A 34 -8.74 2.80 -28.32
N GLY A 35 -10.01 2.63 -28.68
CA GLY A 35 -10.77 1.41 -28.37
C GLY A 35 -12.27 1.58 -28.61
N LYS A 36 -13.01 0.47 -28.49
CA LYS A 36 -14.45 0.46 -28.73
C LYS A 36 -15.19 0.99 -27.50
N VAL A 37 -15.71 2.20 -27.61
CA VAL A 37 -16.44 2.88 -26.52
C VAL A 37 -17.83 2.26 -26.35
N LYS A 38 -18.12 1.71 -25.16
CA LYS A 38 -19.44 1.21 -24.78
C LYS A 38 -20.38 2.33 -24.37
N LYS A 39 -19.86 3.32 -23.64
CA LYS A 39 -20.64 4.47 -23.16
C LYS A 39 -19.72 5.66 -22.97
N ALA A 40 -20.09 6.79 -23.56
CA ALA A 40 -19.52 8.10 -23.27
C ALA A 40 -20.60 8.93 -22.58
N HIS A 41 -20.24 9.69 -21.56
CA HIS A 41 -21.17 10.61 -20.90
C HIS A 41 -20.43 11.87 -20.49
N LEU A 42 -20.87 13.02 -20.97
CA LEU A 42 -20.26 14.32 -20.69
C LEU A 42 -21.16 15.13 -19.75
N MET A 43 -20.61 15.57 -18.62
CA MET A 43 -21.31 16.41 -17.65
C MET A 43 -20.73 17.83 -17.63
N LYS A 44 -21.61 18.81 -17.89
CA LYS A 44 -21.28 20.25 -17.83
C LYS A 44 -21.88 20.81 -16.54
N VAL A 45 -21.07 20.98 -15.50
CA VAL A 45 -21.54 21.47 -14.18
C VAL A 45 -21.46 22.99 -14.06
N SER A 46 -20.35 23.62 -14.48
CA SER A 46 -20.22 25.08 -14.56
C SER A 46 -18.92 25.44 -15.31
N SER A 47 -18.94 26.50 -16.11
CA SER A 47 -17.76 27.02 -16.83
C SER A 47 -16.66 27.40 -15.81
N PRO A 48 -15.40 26.92 -15.92
CA PRO A 48 -14.71 26.39 -17.11
C PRO A 48 -14.41 24.88 -17.12
N THR A 49 -14.88 24.09 -16.15
CA THR A 49 -14.46 22.68 -16.00
C THR A 49 -15.56 21.69 -16.38
N THR A 50 -15.56 21.26 -17.65
CA THR A 50 -16.35 20.11 -18.11
C THR A 50 -15.62 18.82 -17.75
N TYR A 51 -16.37 17.79 -17.33
CA TYR A 51 -15.84 16.46 -17.08
C TYR A 51 -16.72 15.38 -17.73
N GLY A 52 -16.15 14.22 -18.02
CA GLY A 52 -16.82 13.14 -18.70
C GLY A 52 -16.35 11.78 -18.23
N PHE A 53 -17.19 10.78 -18.46
CA PHE A 53 -16.93 9.40 -18.15
C PHE A 53 -16.96 8.58 -19.43
N ILE A 54 -16.01 7.66 -19.57
CA ILE A 54 -15.93 6.75 -20.72
C ILE A 54 -15.79 5.34 -20.20
N SER A 55 -16.60 4.43 -20.71
CA SER A 55 -16.48 2.99 -20.48
C SER A 55 -16.05 2.30 -21.76
N PHE A 56 -14.95 1.56 -21.71
CA PHE A 56 -14.40 0.77 -22.81
C PHE A 56 -14.86 -0.68 -22.76
N GLU A 57 -14.64 -1.41 -23.85
CA GLU A 57 -14.91 -2.84 -23.91
C GLU A 57 -13.82 -3.69 -23.24
N SER A 58 -12.56 -3.23 -23.31
CA SER A 58 -11.39 -3.90 -22.73
C SER A 58 -10.56 -2.99 -21.82
N GLN A 59 -9.89 -3.57 -20.82
CA GLN A 59 -9.00 -2.88 -19.89
C GLN A 59 -7.73 -2.35 -20.59
N ASP A 60 -7.23 -3.09 -21.58
CA ASP A 60 -6.03 -2.71 -22.30
C ASP A 60 -6.26 -1.43 -23.13
N GLU A 61 -7.45 -1.30 -23.73
CA GLU A 61 -7.89 -0.10 -24.45
C GLU A 61 -7.96 1.12 -23.53
N ALA A 62 -8.53 0.95 -22.33
CA ALA A 62 -8.59 2.01 -21.32
C ALA A 62 -7.18 2.44 -20.85
N ALA A 63 -6.24 1.50 -20.69
CA ALA A 63 -4.86 1.79 -20.33
C ALA A 63 -4.10 2.55 -21.44
N ILE A 64 -4.34 2.19 -22.71
CA ILE A 64 -3.78 2.90 -23.87
C ILE A 64 -4.33 4.33 -23.94
N ALA A 65 -5.64 4.51 -23.73
CA ALA A 65 -6.28 5.81 -23.74
C ALA A 65 -5.69 6.75 -22.67
N ILE A 66 -5.45 6.27 -21.43
CA ILE A 66 -4.80 7.07 -20.38
C ILE A 66 -3.39 7.50 -20.79
N LYS A 67 -2.59 6.57 -21.30
CA LYS A 67 -1.19 6.84 -21.69
C LYS A 67 -1.09 7.83 -22.84
N ALA A 68 -1.96 7.69 -23.85
CA ALA A 68 -1.95 8.53 -25.04
C ALA A 68 -2.54 9.92 -24.79
N THR A 69 -3.51 10.05 -23.88
CA THR A 69 -4.22 11.32 -23.63
C THR A 69 -3.50 12.20 -22.59
N LYS A 70 -2.65 11.62 -21.74
CA LYS A 70 -1.81 12.35 -20.79
C LYS A 70 -0.83 13.27 -21.55
N GLY A 71 -0.93 14.58 -21.35
CA GLY A 71 -0.16 15.60 -22.08
C GLY A 71 -0.91 16.29 -23.22
N THR A 72 -2.11 15.82 -23.61
CA THR A 72 -2.89 16.46 -24.66
C THR A 72 -3.55 17.74 -24.12
N SER A 73 -3.21 18.88 -24.72
CA SER A 73 -3.75 20.19 -24.35
C SER A 73 -4.85 20.62 -25.33
N GLN A 74 -6.02 20.98 -24.81
CA GLN A 74 -7.15 21.48 -25.57
C GLN A 74 -7.67 22.75 -24.87
N GLY A 75 -7.76 23.87 -25.58
CA GLY A 75 -8.25 25.14 -25.00
C GLY A 75 -7.34 25.75 -23.92
N GLY A 76 -6.03 25.49 -23.96
CA GLY A 76 -5.06 26.04 -22.99
C GLY A 76 -4.95 25.25 -21.68
N HIS A 77 -5.71 24.16 -21.53
CA HIS A 77 -5.64 23.27 -20.38
C HIS A 77 -5.34 21.83 -20.82
N GLU A 78 -4.51 21.14 -20.04
CA GLU A 78 -4.22 19.71 -20.23
C GLU A 78 -5.38 18.86 -19.72
N ILE A 79 -5.83 17.91 -20.56
CA ILE A 79 -6.89 16.97 -20.20
C ILE A 79 -6.35 15.98 -19.17
N ILE A 80 -7.09 15.81 -18.07
CA ILE A 80 -6.74 14.84 -17.03
C ILE A 80 -7.57 13.59 -17.23
N VAL A 81 -6.92 12.45 -17.47
CA VAL A 81 -7.58 11.14 -17.57
C VAL A 81 -7.09 10.24 -16.44
N ARG A 82 -8.03 9.66 -15.68
CA ARG A 82 -7.76 8.73 -14.57
C ARG A 82 -8.74 7.54 -14.64
N TYR A 83 -8.40 6.44 -13.98
CA TYR A 83 -9.39 5.39 -13.74
C TYR A 83 -10.53 5.95 -12.88
N TYR A 84 -11.75 5.51 -13.18
CA TYR A 84 -12.91 5.88 -12.39
C TYR A 84 -12.81 5.20 -11.01
N GLU A 85 -12.70 6.03 -9.98
CA GLU A 85 -12.92 5.62 -8.61
C GLU A 85 -14.42 5.78 -8.34
N PRO A 86 -15.19 4.69 -8.16
CA PRO A 86 -16.53 4.84 -7.60
C PRO A 86 -16.36 5.50 -6.24
N THR A 87 -16.90 6.70 -6.07
CA THR A 87 -17.10 7.26 -4.74
C THR A 87 -17.88 6.20 -3.97
N ALA A 88 -17.27 5.60 -2.94
CA ALA A 88 -17.94 4.65 -2.08
C ALA A 88 -19.01 5.41 -1.29
N GLN A 89 -20.15 5.63 -1.93
CA GLN A 89 -21.41 6.01 -1.34
C GLN A 89 -22.41 4.97 -1.83
N PHE A 90 -23.10 4.36 -0.87
CA PHE A 90 -24.18 3.37 -1.03
C PHE A 90 -23.79 1.90 -1.16
N LEU A 91 -23.33 1.30 -0.05
CA LEU A 91 -23.78 -0.03 0.37
C LEU A 91 -24.01 -0.08 1.89
N SER A 92 -25.05 0.62 2.35
CA SER A 92 -25.89 0.31 3.51
C SER A 92 -27.06 1.31 3.46
N HIS A 93 -28.30 0.91 3.21
CA HIS A 93 -29.32 0.55 4.21
C HIS A 93 -30.55 -0.10 3.52
N PRO A 94 -31.35 -0.92 4.22
CA PRO A 94 -32.57 -1.55 3.70
C PRO A 94 -33.73 -0.54 3.50
N PRO A 95 -34.77 -0.89 2.72
CA PRO A 95 -35.83 0.04 2.35
C PRO A 95 -36.82 0.22 3.51
N GLY A 96 -37.01 1.46 3.97
CA GLY A 96 -38.00 1.73 5.00
C GLY A 96 -38.30 3.22 5.17
N PHE A 97 -39.57 3.56 4.96
CA PHE A 97 -40.24 4.80 5.40
C PHE A 97 -39.98 6.09 4.61
N GLY A 98 -40.49 6.10 3.38
CA GLY A 98 -41.05 7.32 2.80
C GLY A 98 -42.34 7.72 3.53
N ALA A 99 -42.24 8.71 4.41
CA ALA A 99 -43.40 9.43 4.91
C ALA A 99 -43.73 10.59 3.96
N LYS A 100 -44.80 10.45 3.14
CA LYS A 100 -45.79 11.51 2.82
C LYS A 100 -47.04 10.87 2.23
N ARG A 101 -48.15 10.88 2.98
CA ARG A 101 -49.49 11.18 2.45
C ARG A 101 -50.42 11.57 3.59
N SER A 102 -50.77 12.84 3.56
CA SER A 102 -51.90 13.49 4.19
C SER A 102 -53.22 12.74 3.97
N PHE A 103 -54.03 12.60 5.02
CA PHE A 103 -55.50 12.65 4.96
C PHE A 103 -56.08 12.85 6.38
N PHE A 104 -56.49 14.10 6.69
CA PHE A 104 -57.59 14.60 7.57
C PHE A 104 -57.91 13.96 8.97
N PRO A 105 -58.63 14.65 9.89
CA PRO A 105 -58.54 16.05 10.35
C PRO A 105 -58.64 16.23 11.89
N CYS A 106 -58.49 17.49 12.31
CA CYS A 106 -58.72 18.10 13.62
C CYS A 106 -59.84 17.51 14.49
N ILE A 107 -59.57 17.38 15.81
CA ILE A 107 -60.44 17.94 16.86
C ILE A 107 -59.54 18.60 17.91
N ALA A 108 -59.77 19.89 18.09
CA ALA A 108 -59.18 20.71 19.13
C ALA A 108 -59.78 20.39 20.51
N SER A 109 -58.99 20.53 21.56
CA SER A 109 -59.48 21.00 22.86
C SER A 109 -58.39 21.78 23.58
N PRO A 110 -58.78 22.79 24.38
CA PRO A 110 -57.97 23.98 24.60
C PRO A 110 -57.19 23.93 25.91
N ASN A 111 -56.10 24.67 25.86
CA ASN A 111 -55.18 24.95 26.94
C ASN A 111 -55.82 25.90 27.97
N ILE A 112 -55.68 25.56 29.25
CA ILE A 112 -55.97 26.41 30.40
C ILE A 112 -54.68 27.12 30.79
N SER A 113 -54.69 28.45 30.77
CA SER A 113 -53.86 29.27 31.66
C SER A 113 -54.47 30.67 31.78
N GLY A 114 -54.82 31.07 33.01
CA GLY A 114 -54.79 32.47 33.43
C GLY A 114 -53.33 32.88 33.75
N PRO A 115 -53.03 34.00 34.45
CA PRO A 115 -53.94 34.92 35.18
C PRO A 115 -53.63 36.44 34.97
N ALA A 116 -54.48 37.33 35.50
CA ALA A 116 -54.18 38.70 35.98
C ALA A 116 -55.51 39.40 36.34
N THR A 117 -55.84 39.58 37.61
CA THR A 117 -55.64 40.77 38.47
C THR A 117 -56.52 42.00 38.15
N CYS A 118 -56.92 42.62 39.27
CA CYS A 118 -57.90 43.67 39.53
C CYS A 118 -57.83 44.97 38.71
N ASN A 119 -59.01 45.54 38.43
CA ASN A 119 -59.38 46.92 38.82
C ASN A 119 -60.89 47.18 38.57
N ALA A 120 -61.54 47.84 39.53
CA ALA A 120 -62.82 48.54 39.39
C ALA A 120 -62.53 50.08 39.31
N PRO A 121 -63.51 51.01 39.22
CA PRO A 121 -64.96 50.92 38.98
C PRO A 121 -65.48 51.91 37.89
N GLY A 122 -66.78 51.87 37.56
CA GLY A 122 -67.42 52.89 36.70
C GLY A 122 -68.91 52.67 36.39
N VAL A 123 -69.75 53.28 37.24
CA VAL A 123 -71.14 53.78 37.16
C VAL A 123 -71.95 53.68 35.84
N ASP A 124 -73.21 53.22 35.95
CA ASP A 124 -74.49 53.88 35.53
C ASP A 124 -75.62 52.82 35.52
N ALA A 125 -76.57 52.82 36.48
CA ALA A 125 -77.80 53.63 36.57
C ALA A 125 -78.88 53.29 35.51
N GLY A 126 -80.00 52.72 35.97
CA GLY A 126 -81.26 52.63 35.21
C GLY A 126 -82.04 51.32 35.50
N ASN A 127 -82.90 51.19 36.51
CA ASN A 127 -84.19 51.84 36.81
C ASN A 127 -85.28 50.73 36.88
N ASN A 128 -85.98 50.70 38.03
CA ASN A 128 -87.37 50.29 38.32
C ASN A 128 -88.13 49.39 37.31
N GLY A 129 -88.89 48.38 37.70
CA GLY A 129 -89.46 47.98 38.97
C GLY A 129 -90.75 47.20 38.67
N ASN A 130 -91.13 46.26 39.52
CA ASN A 130 -92.54 46.15 39.90
C ASN A 130 -92.73 45.34 41.18
N ASP A 131 -93.58 45.94 42.00
CA ASP A 131 -94.11 45.52 43.28
C ASP A 131 -95.19 44.46 43.07
N THR A 132 -95.20 43.38 43.86
CA THR A 132 -96.45 42.93 44.48
C THR A 132 -96.16 42.01 45.66
N THR A 133 -96.45 42.55 46.83
CA THR A 133 -96.55 41.85 48.11
C THR A 133 -97.65 40.78 48.07
N LYS A 134 -97.35 39.53 48.45
CA LYS A 134 -98.33 38.60 49.04
C LYS A 134 -97.67 37.78 50.16
N GLN A 135 -98.16 38.00 51.37
CA GLN A 135 -98.03 37.10 52.51
C GLN A 135 -98.82 35.82 52.21
N GLU A 136 -98.22 34.65 52.36
CA GLU A 136 -98.93 33.37 52.53
C GLU A 136 -97.99 32.31 53.19
N GLU A 137 -98.35 31.93 54.42
CA GLU A 137 -98.22 30.62 55.10
C GLU A 137 -96.85 30.02 55.57
N PRO A 138 -96.72 29.58 56.86
CA PRO A 138 -95.51 28.94 57.41
C PRO A 138 -95.27 27.47 57.00
N GLN A 139 -96.01 26.89 56.03
CA GLN A 139 -95.94 25.44 55.72
C GLN A 139 -95.28 25.11 54.36
N GLN A 140 -94.91 26.10 53.54
CA GLN A 140 -94.20 25.89 52.27
C GLN A 140 -92.68 26.09 52.36
N GLN A 141 -92.19 26.85 53.35
CA GLN A 141 -90.76 27.07 53.57
C GLN A 141 -90.01 25.83 54.08
N ASP A 142 -90.68 24.97 54.87
CA ASP A 142 -90.06 23.75 55.40
C ASP A 142 -89.87 22.67 54.32
N LYS A 143 -90.81 22.54 53.36
CA LYS A 143 -90.67 21.62 52.21
C LYS A 143 -89.58 22.06 51.24
N GLU A 144 -89.46 23.35 50.98
CA GLU A 144 -88.41 23.89 50.11
C GLU A 144 -87.02 23.79 50.76
N LYS A 145 -86.95 23.93 52.09
CA LYS A 145 -85.72 23.73 52.87
C LYS A 145 -85.29 22.26 52.89
N GLU A 146 -86.22 21.33 53.07
CA GLU A 146 -85.95 19.89 53.02
C GLU A 146 -85.50 19.45 51.60
N GLU A 147 -86.08 19.99 50.55
CA GLU A 147 -85.64 19.73 49.16
C GLU A 147 -84.24 20.30 48.90
N LYS A 148 -83.93 21.50 49.42
CA LYS A 148 -82.58 22.09 49.34
C LYS A 148 -81.56 21.25 50.11
N ASP A 149 -81.90 20.74 51.30
CA ASP A 149 -81.04 19.88 52.09
C ASP A 149 -80.83 18.50 51.43
N ALA A 150 -81.86 17.95 50.78
CA ALA A 150 -81.74 16.72 49.97
C ALA A 150 -80.86 16.93 48.73
N ARG A 151 -80.98 18.07 48.05
CA ARG A 151 -80.10 18.46 46.94
C ARG A 151 -78.65 18.64 47.40
N LEU A 152 -78.43 19.23 48.57
CA LEU A 152 -77.11 19.41 49.16
C LEU A 152 -76.47 18.06 49.51
N LYS A 153 -77.21 17.15 50.14
CA LYS A 153 -76.74 15.77 50.44
C LYS A 153 -76.41 14.99 49.17
N LYS A 154 -77.25 15.10 48.14
CA LYS A 154 -77.00 14.46 46.83
C LYS A 154 -75.79 15.07 46.12
N ALA A 155 -75.54 16.36 46.26
CA ALA A 155 -74.36 17.03 45.73
C ALA A 155 -73.08 16.63 46.50
N GLN A 156 -73.16 16.49 47.84
CA GLN A 156 -72.08 15.99 48.68
C GLN A 156 -71.69 14.56 48.29
N GLN A 157 -72.66 13.65 48.17
CA GLN A 157 -72.41 12.28 47.72
C GLN A 157 -71.80 12.22 46.30
N LYS A 158 -72.25 13.07 45.38
CA LYS A 158 -71.64 13.16 44.04
C LYS A 158 -70.20 13.66 44.07
N ARG A 159 -69.88 14.60 44.97
CA ARG A 159 -68.52 15.11 45.15
C ARG A 159 -67.61 14.06 45.76
N GLU A 160 -68.07 13.34 46.78
CA GLU A 160 -67.32 12.22 47.37
C GLU A 160 -67.02 11.12 46.36
N VAL A 161 -67.99 10.77 45.49
CA VAL A 161 -67.77 9.81 44.40
C VAL A 161 -66.78 10.35 43.35
N ALA A 162 -66.82 11.64 43.03
CA ALA A 162 -65.88 12.28 42.11
C ALA A 162 -64.45 12.31 42.69
N ASP A 163 -64.31 12.70 43.96
CA ASP A 163 -63.03 12.74 44.67
C ASP A 163 -62.44 11.31 44.80
N ALA A 164 -63.28 10.29 45.04
CA ALA A 164 -62.86 8.89 45.04
C ALA A 164 -62.42 8.41 43.65
N ALA A 165 -63.12 8.81 42.58
CA ALA A 165 -62.74 8.49 41.20
C ALA A 165 -61.42 9.17 40.81
N GLU A 166 -61.18 10.41 41.26
CA GLU A 166 -59.91 11.12 41.05
C GLU A 166 -58.74 10.42 41.78
N GLN A 167 -58.94 9.96 43.01
CA GLN A 167 -57.92 9.18 43.73
C GLN A 167 -57.59 7.84 43.05
N VAL A 168 -58.58 7.16 42.48
CA VAL A 168 -58.35 5.92 41.71
C VAL A 168 -57.55 6.23 40.44
N ALA A 169 -57.94 7.26 39.69
CA ALA A 169 -57.22 7.68 38.48
C ALA A 169 -55.78 8.12 38.79
N GLN A 170 -55.55 8.79 39.93
CA GLN A 170 -54.22 9.19 40.36
C GLN A 170 -53.34 7.98 40.71
N LYS A 171 -53.88 6.98 41.44
CA LYS A 171 -53.16 5.74 41.75
C LYS A 171 -52.84 4.93 40.50
N GLU A 172 -53.75 4.86 39.54
CA GLU A 172 -53.51 4.19 38.26
C GLU A 172 -52.39 4.87 37.45
N ARG A 173 -52.35 6.21 37.44
CA ARG A 173 -51.24 6.97 36.83
C ARG A 173 -49.91 6.72 37.54
N GLU A 174 -49.89 6.78 38.87
CA GLU A 174 -48.67 6.51 39.65
C GLU A 174 -48.16 5.06 39.46
N MET A 175 -49.07 4.09 39.31
CA MET A 175 -48.68 2.72 38.97
C MET A 175 -48.14 2.61 37.54
N ALA A 176 -48.76 3.29 36.57
CA ALA A 176 -48.28 3.31 35.19
C ALA A 176 -46.90 3.99 35.06
N GLU A 177 -46.67 5.09 35.77
CA GLU A 177 -45.36 5.78 35.82
C GLU A 177 -44.27 4.90 36.46
N LYS A 178 -44.60 4.16 37.52
CA LYS A 178 -43.67 3.19 38.13
C LYS A 178 -43.34 2.04 37.18
N GLU A 179 -44.34 1.49 36.49
CA GLU A 179 -44.10 0.46 35.48
C GLU A 179 -43.25 0.96 34.31
N GLU A 180 -43.46 2.21 33.88
CA GLU A 180 -42.64 2.84 32.84
C GLU A 180 -41.20 3.05 33.31
N ALA A 181 -41.00 3.50 34.55
CA ALA A 181 -39.68 3.64 35.15
C ALA A 181 -38.96 2.29 35.31
N ASP A 182 -39.67 1.24 35.74
CA ASP A 182 -39.12 -0.11 35.86
C ASP A 182 -38.72 -0.68 34.50
N LYS A 183 -39.55 -0.49 33.47
CA LYS A 183 -39.24 -0.87 32.09
C LYS A 183 -38.04 -0.07 31.56
N ALA A 184 -37.98 1.23 31.80
CA ALA A 184 -36.86 2.08 31.40
C ALA A 184 -35.54 1.63 32.06
N ASN A 185 -35.57 1.26 33.35
CA ASN A 185 -34.42 0.73 34.05
C ASN A 185 -33.99 -0.65 33.52
N GLN A 186 -34.95 -1.52 33.19
CA GLN A 186 -34.66 -2.80 32.52
C GLN A 186 -34.02 -2.59 31.14
N PHE A 187 -34.49 -1.60 30.37
CA PHE A 187 -33.86 -1.25 29.09
C PHE A 187 -32.45 -0.69 29.27
N ALA A 188 -32.21 0.15 30.28
CA ALA A 188 -30.87 0.66 30.57
C ALA A 188 -29.89 -0.47 30.90
N LEU A 189 -30.28 -1.41 31.76
CA LEU A 189 -29.47 -2.60 32.09
C LEU A 189 -29.23 -3.50 30.87
N ALA A 190 -30.22 -3.65 29.99
CA ALA A 190 -30.06 -4.42 28.76
C ALA A 190 -29.08 -3.73 27.78
N LEU A 191 -29.06 -2.40 27.73
CA LEU A 191 -28.11 -1.64 26.91
C LEU A 191 -26.67 -1.76 27.44
N GLU A 192 -26.47 -1.66 28.75
CA GLU A 192 -25.14 -1.86 29.36
C GLU A 192 -24.61 -3.29 29.08
N ALA A 193 -25.47 -4.31 29.20
CA ALA A 193 -25.08 -5.68 28.90
C ALA A 193 -24.71 -5.90 27.43
N LEU A 194 -25.35 -5.17 26.49
CA LEU A 194 -24.98 -5.21 25.07
C LEU A 194 -23.64 -4.51 24.82
N GLU A 195 -23.38 -3.39 25.47
CA GLU A 195 -22.11 -2.67 25.34
C GLU A 195 -20.92 -3.49 25.90
N ASP A 196 -21.13 -4.20 27.02
CA ASP A 196 -20.13 -5.12 27.57
C ASP A 196 -19.88 -6.32 26.66
N ALA A 197 -20.92 -6.84 26.00
CA ALA A 197 -20.79 -7.90 25.00
C ALA A 197 -20.03 -7.43 23.75
N GLU A 198 -20.26 -6.19 23.30
CA GLU A 198 -19.54 -5.57 22.19
C GLU A 198 -18.05 -5.40 22.52
N LYS A 199 -17.72 -4.83 23.70
CA LYS A 199 -16.34 -4.73 24.18
C LYS A 199 -15.63 -6.09 24.28
N SER A 200 -16.36 -7.12 24.71
CA SER A 200 -15.83 -8.49 24.75
C SER A 200 -15.59 -9.06 23.35
N SER A 201 -16.44 -8.74 22.38
CA SER A 201 -16.28 -9.12 20.97
C SER A 201 -15.04 -8.47 20.37
N ASP A 202 -14.86 -7.16 20.57
CA ASP A 202 -13.69 -6.41 20.10
C ASP A 202 -12.38 -6.99 20.66
N PHE A 203 -12.38 -7.37 21.93
CA PHE A 203 -11.22 -8.00 22.56
C PHE A 203 -10.95 -9.42 22.03
N ALA A 204 -11.99 -10.16 21.63
CA ALA A 204 -11.84 -11.45 20.96
C ALA A 204 -11.28 -11.28 19.54
N GLU A 205 -11.73 -10.26 18.81
CA GLU A 205 -11.22 -9.93 17.47
C GLU A 205 -9.75 -9.49 17.51
N LEU A 206 -9.36 -8.68 18.50
CA LEU A 206 -7.95 -8.31 18.70
C LEU A 206 -7.08 -9.54 18.96
N ARG A 207 -7.54 -10.49 19.78
CA ARG A 207 -6.83 -11.75 20.03
C ARG A 207 -6.72 -12.63 18.78
N LEU A 208 -7.76 -12.67 17.95
CA LEU A 208 -7.73 -13.38 16.67
C LEU A 208 -6.69 -12.78 15.74
N ASN A 209 -6.69 -11.45 15.59
CA ASN A 209 -5.73 -10.72 14.77
C ASN A 209 -4.27 -10.93 15.24
N CYS A 210 -4.02 -10.95 16.55
CA CYS A 210 -2.71 -11.31 17.10
C CYS A 210 -2.31 -12.75 16.75
N ALA A 211 -3.22 -13.72 16.90
CA ALA A 211 -2.93 -15.12 16.54
C ALA A 211 -2.70 -15.32 15.03
N GLU A 212 -3.41 -14.56 14.18
CA GLU A 212 -3.19 -14.56 12.74
C GLU A 212 -1.81 -13.98 12.36
N ALA A 213 -1.36 -12.93 13.05
CA ALA A 213 -0.03 -12.36 12.89
C ALA A 213 1.07 -13.35 13.30
N ASP A 214 0.91 -14.02 14.44
CA ASP A 214 1.84 -15.07 14.90
C ASP A 214 1.90 -16.24 13.89
N LEU A 215 0.75 -16.68 13.37
CA LEU A 215 0.69 -17.73 12.35
C LEU A 215 1.38 -17.29 11.05
N ALA A 216 1.24 -16.03 10.64
CA ALA A 216 1.92 -15.48 9.47
C ALA A 216 3.44 -15.47 9.67
N GLU A 217 3.93 -15.13 10.86
CA GLU A 217 5.35 -15.19 11.20
C GLU A 217 5.87 -16.63 11.18
N GLN A 218 5.14 -17.59 11.77
CA GLN A 218 5.51 -19.01 11.73
C GLN A 218 5.56 -19.55 10.30
N LYS A 219 4.60 -19.17 9.44
CA LYS A 219 4.63 -19.52 8.00
C LYS A 219 5.87 -18.94 7.31
N ARG A 220 6.27 -17.72 7.65
CA ARG A 220 7.49 -17.08 7.10
C ARG A 220 8.75 -17.83 7.52
N LEU A 221 8.85 -18.19 8.80
CA LEU A 221 9.97 -18.97 9.33
C LEU A 221 10.04 -20.36 8.69
N LEU A 222 8.91 -21.03 8.51
CA LEU A 222 8.84 -22.33 7.84
C LEU A 222 9.30 -22.23 6.37
N LYS A 223 8.86 -21.22 5.63
CA LYS A 223 9.35 -20.98 4.25
C LYS A 223 10.87 -20.78 4.21
N LYS A 224 11.42 -20.02 5.15
CA LYS A 224 12.88 -19.83 5.28
C LYS A 224 13.58 -21.16 5.55
N ALA A 225 13.06 -21.97 6.47
CA ALA A 225 13.61 -23.29 6.78
C ALA A 225 13.59 -24.23 5.56
N VAL A 226 12.49 -24.26 4.80
CA VAL A 226 12.37 -25.05 3.56
C VAL A 226 13.42 -24.62 2.53
N LEU A 227 13.63 -23.32 2.33
CA LEU A 227 14.68 -22.82 1.42
C LEU A 227 16.07 -23.26 1.86
N THR A 228 16.38 -23.15 3.17
CA THR A 228 17.69 -23.60 3.68
C THR A 228 17.91 -25.10 3.50
N LEU A 229 16.85 -25.91 3.64
CA LEU A 229 16.93 -27.36 3.39
C LEU A 229 17.13 -27.66 1.90
N GLN A 230 16.48 -26.91 1.01
CA GLN A 230 16.68 -27.05 -0.43
C GLN A 230 18.12 -26.72 -0.83
N GLU A 231 18.67 -25.62 -0.33
CA GLU A 231 20.07 -25.26 -0.57
C GLU A 231 21.04 -26.34 -0.05
N ALA A 232 20.76 -26.94 1.11
CA ALA A 232 21.56 -28.03 1.64
C ALA A 232 21.47 -29.30 0.75
N ARG A 233 20.27 -29.58 0.21
CA ARG A 233 20.06 -30.69 -0.72
C ARG A 233 20.81 -30.49 -2.03
N ASP A 234 20.76 -29.28 -2.60
CA ASP A 234 21.44 -28.94 -3.84
C ASP A 234 22.96 -29.01 -3.67
N LYS A 235 23.49 -28.56 -2.53
CA LYS A 235 24.92 -28.72 -2.17
C LYS A 235 25.32 -30.19 -2.07
N ARG A 236 24.46 -31.04 -1.51
CA ARG A 236 24.71 -32.49 -1.41
C ARG A 236 24.73 -33.15 -2.79
N GLU A 237 23.77 -32.83 -3.66
CA GLU A 237 23.74 -33.36 -5.03
C GLU A 237 24.94 -32.87 -5.84
N TRP A 238 25.31 -31.59 -5.71
CA TRP A 238 26.52 -31.05 -6.35
C TRP A 238 27.78 -31.81 -5.89
N ALA A 239 27.94 -32.05 -4.59
CA ALA A 239 29.06 -32.81 -4.06
C ALA A 239 29.09 -34.27 -4.58
N LYS A 240 27.92 -34.90 -4.70
CA LYS A 240 27.77 -36.26 -5.24
C LYS A 240 28.19 -36.31 -6.72
N ASN A 241 27.70 -35.37 -7.53
CA ASN A 241 28.08 -35.25 -8.94
C ASN A 241 29.59 -35.02 -9.09
N ARG A 242 30.17 -34.17 -8.24
CA ARG A 242 31.61 -33.92 -8.27
C ARG A 242 32.44 -35.18 -8.00
N VAL A 243 32.02 -36.02 -7.05
CA VAL A 243 32.67 -37.31 -6.80
C VAL A 243 32.55 -38.22 -8.02
N ASN A 244 31.36 -38.27 -8.64
CA ASN A 244 31.15 -39.05 -9.86
C ASN A 244 32.03 -38.57 -11.02
N ASP A 245 32.15 -37.26 -11.22
CA ASP A 245 33.01 -36.68 -12.26
C ASP A 245 34.48 -37.02 -12.02
N THR A 246 34.95 -36.98 -10.76
CA THR A 246 36.32 -37.39 -10.43
C THR A 246 36.54 -38.89 -10.65
N PHE A 247 35.51 -39.72 -10.45
CA PHE A 247 35.58 -41.14 -10.73
C PHE A 247 35.69 -41.40 -12.25
N ILE A 248 34.84 -40.76 -13.05
CA ILE A 248 34.89 -40.84 -14.52
C ILE A 248 36.25 -40.35 -15.04
N ALA A 249 36.74 -39.21 -14.56
CA ALA A 249 38.05 -38.68 -14.96
C ALA A 249 39.19 -39.66 -14.65
N LYS A 250 39.11 -40.36 -13.52
CA LYS A 250 40.10 -41.38 -13.14
C LYS A 250 40.04 -42.60 -14.05
N GLU A 251 38.84 -43.06 -14.44
CA GLU A 251 38.70 -44.15 -15.41
C GLU A 251 39.24 -43.77 -16.80
N VAL A 252 38.94 -42.56 -17.27
CA VAL A 252 39.45 -42.05 -18.55
C VAL A 252 40.97 -41.98 -18.52
N ALA A 253 41.57 -41.38 -17.47
CA ALA A 253 43.02 -41.30 -17.32
C ALA A 253 43.69 -42.68 -17.28
N LEU A 254 43.06 -43.66 -16.62
CA LEU A 254 43.55 -45.05 -16.61
C LEU A 254 43.49 -45.68 -18.00
N GLY A 255 42.40 -45.46 -18.75
CA GLY A 255 42.25 -45.91 -20.13
C GLY A 255 43.31 -45.31 -21.06
N GLU A 256 43.57 -44.01 -20.95
CA GLU A 256 44.62 -43.30 -21.69
C GLU A 256 46.01 -43.85 -21.35
N GLN A 257 46.29 -44.09 -20.06
CA GLN A 257 47.55 -44.69 -19.61
C GLN A 257 47.76 -46.09 -20.23
N GLN A 258 46.71 -46.91 -20.27
CA GLN A 258 46.78 -48.23 -20.90
C GLN A 258 46.99 -48.15 -22.42
N GLN A 259 46.32 -47.21 -23.10
CA GLN A 259 46.55 -46.97 -24.53
C GLN A 259 47.98 -46.48 -24.82
N ALA A 260 48.50 -45.55 -24.01
CA ALA A 260 49.86 -45.07 -24.14
C ALA A 260 50.89 -46.20 -23.91
N LYS A 261 50.63 -47.10 -22.96
CA LYS A 261 51.45 -48.29 -22.73
C LYS A 261 51.46 -49.21 -23.95
N ARG A 262 50.30 -49.52 -24.53
CA ARG A 262 50.21 -50.34 -25.76
C ARG A 262 50.97 -49.71 -26.93
N ARG A 263 50.78 -48.40 -27.16
CA ARG A 263 51.52 -47.68 -28.22
C ARG A 263 53.03 -47.74 -28.02
N ARG A 264 53.49 -47.70 -26.77
CA ARG A 264 54.91 -47.84 -26.45
C ARG A 264 55.42 -49.25 -26.75
N GLU A 265 54.68 -50.28 -26.35
CA GLU A 265 55.01 -51.69 -26.65
C GLU A 265 55.03 -51.94 -28.17
N GLU A 266 54.07 -51.39 -28.91
CA GLU A 266 54.01 -51.45 -30.39
C GLU A 266 55.21 -50.76 -31.04
N ALA A 267 55.57 -49.56 -30.60
CA ALA A 267 56.74 -48.83 -31.09
C ALA A 267 58.05 -49.58 -30.77
N GLU A 268 58.17 -50.20 -29.59
CA GLU A 268 59.31 -51.04 -29.22
C GLU A 268 59.41 -52.28 -30.15
N HIS A 269 58.28 -52.92 -30.46
CA HIS A 269 58.23 -54.01 -31.44
C HIS A 269 58.60 -53.55 -32.86
N GLU A 270 58.19 -52.36 -33.28
CA GLU A 270 58.59 -51.77 -34.56
C GLU A 270 60.09 -51.48 -34.64
N VAL A 271 60.66 -50.91 -33.58
CA VAL A 271 62.10 -50.69 -33.49
C VAL A 271 62.87 -52.02 -33.57
N MET A 272 62.36 -53.07 -32.94
CA MET A 272 62.94 -54.42 -33.06
C MET A 272 62.86 -54.96 -34.49
N ARG A 273 61.69 -54.84 -35.15
CA ARG A 273 61.56 -55.24 -36.56
C ARG A 273 62.56 -54.50 -37.45
N TRP A 274 62.68 -53.18 -37.29
CA TRP A 274 63.61 -52.37 -38.07
C TRP A 274 65.08 -52.74 -37.80
N ARG A 275 65.45 -53.08 -36.56
CA ARG A 275 66.79 -53.61 -36.26
C ARG A 275 67.06 -54.91 -37.01
N ASP A 276 66.13 -55.86 -36.98
CA ASP A 276 66.30 -57.15 -37.67
C ASP A 276 66.40 -56.95 -39.19
N GLU A 277 65.60 -56.03 -39.73
CA GLU A 277 65.58 -55.67 -41.15
C GLU A 277 66.87 -54.98 -41.59
N LYS A 278 67.40 -54.09 -40.76
CA LYS A 278 68.70 -53.47 -40.95
C LYS A 278 69.83 -54.51 -40.94
N VAL A 279 69.82 -55.44 -39.98
CA VAL A 279 70.81 -56.53 -39.93
C VAL A 279 70.71 -57.42 -41.18
N ARG A 280 69.49 -57.74 -41.63
CA ARG A 280 69.27 -58.48 -42.89
C ARG A 280 69.84 -57.73 -44.09
N ALA A 281 69.52 -56.44 -44.24
CA ALA A 281 70.05 -55.61 -45.30
C ALA A 281 71.58 -55.51 -45.27
N GLU A 282 72.19 -55.37 -44.09
CA GLU A 282 73.65 -55.38 -43.93
C GLU A 282 74.27 -56.74 -44.30
N THR A 283 73.61 -57.86 -44.01
CA THR A 283 74.07 -59.19 -44.44
C THR A 283 73.88 -59.43 -45.94
N GLU A 284 72.78 -58.95 -46.52
CA GLU A 284 72.52 -59.02 -47.97
C GLU A 284 73.49 -58.11 -48.73
N GLU A 285 73.80 -56.93 -48.20
CA GLU A 285 74.82 -56.04 -48.76
C GLU A 285 76.21 -56.67 -48.70
N ARG A 286 76.57 -57.36 -47.60
CA ARG A 286 77.80 -58.18 -47.51
C ARG A 286 77.79 -59.35 -48.50
N GLN A 287 76.65 -59.98 -48.73
CA GLN A 287 76.49 -61.07 -49.69
C GLN A 287 76.64 -60.56 -51.13
N VAL A 288 76.02 -59.43 -51.47
CA VAL A 288 76.13 -58.76 -52.77
C VAL A 288 77.55 -58.20 -52.97
N GLN A 289 78.20 -57.67 -51.93
CA GLN A 289 79.62 -57.28 -51.98
C GLN A 289 80.55 -58.49 -52.17
N ALA A 290 80.18 -59.66 -51.65
CA ALA A 290 80.90 -60.92 -51.92
C ALA A 290 80.66 -61.42 -53.36
N ASP A 291 79.48 -61.20 -53.93
CA ASP A 291 79.14 -61.58 -55.32
C ASP A 291 79.69 -60.60 -56.38
N ILE A 292 80.03 -59.36 -56.01
CA ILE A 292 80.64 -58.34 -56.88
C ILE A 292 82.16 -58.53 -57.04
N LEU A 293 82.80 -59.39 -56.23
CA LEU A 293 84.22 -59.74 -56.34
C LEU A 293 84.41 -60.97 -57.24
N GLY A 294 84.20 -60.77 -58.53
CA GLY A 294 84.52 -61.77 -59.54
C GLY A 294 84.55 -61.16 -60.94
N VAL A 295 85.77 -60.82 -61.39
CA VAL A 295 86.31 -60.91 -62.76
C VAL A 295 87.46 -59.91 -62.89
N GLU A 296 88.66 -60.45 -63.09
CA GLU A 296 89.94 -59.75 -63.27
C GLU A 296 90.01 -59.04 -64.64
N GLU A 297 90.62 -57.86 -64.63
CA GLU A 297 91.02 -57.07 -65.79
C GLU A 297 92.46 -57.43 -66.19
N ASP A 298 92.87 -57.17 -67.44
CA ASP A 298 94.28 -56.91 -67.71
C ASP A 298 94.56 -55.83 -68.78
N GLU A 299 95.43 -54.91 -68.35
CA GLU A 299 96.26 -53.92 -69.05
C GLU A 299 95.71 -52.56 -69.57
N GLU A 300 94.40 -52.33 -69.72
CA GLU A 300 93.85 -50.94 -69.80
C GLU A 300 93.36 -50.39 -68.45
N ALA A 301 93.26 -51.27 -67.45
CA ALA A 301 92.87 -51.03 -66.07
C ALA A 301 93.76 -50.01 -65.38
N ARG A 302 95.08 -50.21 -65.32
CA ARG A 302 96.00 -49.34 -64.56
C ARG A 302 95.94 -47.85 -64.90
N ARG A 303 95.74 -47.48 -66.18
CA ARG A 303 95.61 -46.06 -66.58
C ARG A 303 94.21 -45.50 -66.34
N LYS A 304 93.17 -46.34 -66.42
CA LYS A 304 91.79 -45.99 -66.09
C LYS A 304 91.54 -46.02 -64.58
N GLU A 305 92.26 -46.83 -63.81
CA GLU A 305 92.24 -46.94 -62.36
C GLU A 305 92.96 -45.76 -61.73
N GLU A 306 94.10 -45.31 -62.23
CA GLU A 306 94.72 -44.07 -61.74
C GLU A 306 93.81 -42.85 -62.03
N LEU A 307 93.20 -42.79 -63.23
CA LEU A 307 92.25 -41.74 -63.58
C LEU A 307 90.92 -41.89 -62.81
N ALA A 308 90.43 -43.10 -62.58
CA ALA A 308 89.21 -43.40 -61.83
C ALA A 308 89.42 -43.27 -60.33
N GLU A 309 90.59 -43.54 -59.78
CA GLU A 309 90.97 -43.26 -58.39
C GLU A 309 91.09 -41.76 -58.19
N SER A 310 91.66 -41.03 -59.16
CA SER A 310 91.68 -39.56 -59.13
C SER A 310 90.26 -38.98 -59.24
N ILE A 311 89.39 -39.53 -60.09
CA ILE A 311 87.99 -39.12 -60.23
C ILE A 311 87.18 -39.52 -58.99
N ARG A 312 87.39 -40.72 -58.43
CA ARG A 312 86.74 -41.20 -57.20
C ARG A 312 87.14 -40.33 -56.01
N LYS A 313 88.43 -40.02 -55.84
CA LYS A 313 88.89 -39.06 -54.81
C LYS A 313 88.28 -37.68 -55.01
N MET A 314 88.21 -37.19 -56.25
CA MET A 314 87.56 -35.90 -56.54
C MET A 314 86.05 -35.91 -56.27
N GLN A 315 85.36 -37.01 -56.59
CA GLN A 315 83.94 -37.20 -56.33
C GLN A 315 83.64 -37.38 -54.84
N GLU A 316 84.51 -38.06 -54.12
CA GLU A 316 84.44 -38.25 -52.66
C GLU A 316 84.67 -36.93 -51.93
N LEU A 317 85.69 -36.16 -52.33
CA LEU A 317 85.90 -34.81 -51.80
C LEU A 317 84.73 -33.88 -52.11
N ARG A 318 84.15 -33.93 -53.31
CA ARG A 318 82.94 -33.14 -53.64
C ARG A 318 81.72 -33.57 -52.83
N LYS A 319 81.51 -34.87 -52.61
CA LYS A 319 80.44 -35.37 -51.72
C LYS A 319 80.62 -34.87 -50.30
N LEU A 320 81.83 -34.94 -49.75
CA LEU A 320 82.13 -34.43 -48.41
C LEU A 320 81.92 -32.92 -48.32
N GLU A 321 82.30 -32.15 -49.35
CA GLU A 321 82.02 -30.70 -49.41
C GLU A 321 80.53 -30.39 -49.53
N GLU A 322 79.76 -31.17 -50.30
CA GLU A 322 78.30 -31.02 -50.43
C GLU A 322 77.59 -31.41 -49.12
N GLU A 323 78.02 -32.47 -48.45
CA GLU A 323 77.52 -32.87 -47.14
C GLU A 323 77.85 -31.83 -46.07
N ASP A 324 79.05 -31.25 -46.07
CA ASP A 324 79.45 -30.21 -45.13
C ASP A 324 78.68 -28.90 -45.38
N LYS A 325 78.40 -28.57 -46.66
CA LYS A 325 77.50 -27.46 -47.03
C LYS A 325 76.06 -27.72 -46.59
N ALA A 326 75.54 -28.93 -46.80
CA ALA A 326 74.20 -29.31 -46.39
C ALA A 326 74.04 -29.31 -44.86
N ARG A 327 75.06 -29.77 -44.12
CA ARG A 327 75.11 -29.68 -42.64
C ARG A 327 75.08 -28.23 -42.17
N LYS A 328 75.90 -27.36 -42.75
CA LYS A 328 75.90 -25.92 -42.42
C LYS A 328 74.57 -25.25 -42.75
N GLN A 329 73.96 -25.57 -43.90
CA GLN A 329 72.64 -25.06 -44.27
C GLN A 329 71.55 -25.53 -43.29
N CYS A 330 71.51 -26.83 -42.98
CA CYS A 330 70.58 -27.38 -41.99
C CYS A 330 70.80 -26.77 -40.60
N GLU A 331 72.03 -26.53 -40.18
CA GLU A 331 72.36 -25.86 -38.92
C GLU A 331 71.86 -24.41 -38.89
N THR A 332 72.04 -23.65 -39.99
CA THR A 332 71.51 -22.27 -40.12
C THR A 332 69.99 -22.23 -40.11
N GLU A 333 69.32 -23.14 -40.84
CA GLU A 333 67.86 -23.23 -40.89
C GLU A 333 67.28 -23.62 -39.51
N MET A 334 67.93 -24.56 -38.82
CA MET A 334 67.56 -24.96 -37.46
C MET A 334 67.81 -23.86 -36.43
N ALA A 335 68.84 -23.04 -36.62
CA ALA A 335 69.10 -21.86 -35.79
C ALA A 335 68.05 -20.75 -36.03
N GLU A 336 67.68 -20.49 -37.29
CA GLU A 336 66.61 -19.55 -37.64
C GLU A 336 65.24 -20.02 -37.11
N PHE A 337 64.92 -21.31 -37.24
CA PHE A 337 63.69 -21.89 -36.70
C PHE A 337 63.62 -21.73 -35.18
N ARG A 338 64.71 -22.03 -34.47
CA ARG A 338 64.80 -21.82 -33.00
C ARG A 338 64.61 -20.35 -32.62
N ARG A 339 65.18 -19.42 -33.40
CA ARG A 339 64.99 -17.98 -33.18
C ARG A 339 63.53 -17.55 -33.37
N ARG A 340 62.88 -17.98 -34.45
CA ARG A 340 61.46 -17.69 -34.70
C ARG A 340 60.55 -18.25 -33.60
N MET A 341 60.82 -19.46 -33.12
CA MET A 341 60.08 -20.05 -32.01
C MET A 341 60.28 -19.28 -30.70
N ALA A 342 61.50 -18.84 -30.40
CA ALA A 342 61.78 -18.01 -29.22
C ALA A 342 61.10 -16.62 -29.31
N GLU A 343 61.05 -16.02 -30.50
CA GLU A 343 60.34 -14.75 -30.75
C GLU A 343 58.82 -14.90 -30.56
N LEU A 344 58.21 -15.99 -31.04
CA LEU A 344 56.79 -16.30 -30.82
C LEU A 344 56.48 -16.55 -29.33
N GLU A 345 57.34 -17.30 -28.62
CA GLU A 345 57.19 -17.56 -27.19
C GLU A 345 57.31 -16.25 -26.37
N ALA A 346 58.21 -15.35 -26.76
CA ALA A 346 58.34 -14.03 -26.14
C ALA A 346 57.09 -13.17 -26.39
N ALA A 347 56.58 -13.16 -27.62
CA ALA A 347 55.34 -12.45 -27.97
C ALA A 347 54.12 -12.99 -27.22
N GLU A 348 54.01 -14.31 -27.05
CA GLU A 348 52.93 -14.94 -26.26
C GLU A 348 53.00 -14.56 -24.78
N LYS A 349 54.21 -14.57 -24.19
CA LYS A 349 54.42 -14.13 -22.79
C LYS A 349 54.06 -12.66 -22.61
N GLU A 350 54.39 -11.81 -23.57
CA GLU A 350 54.05 -10.38 -23.52
C GLU A 350 52.53 -10.16 -23.66
N ALA A 351 51.87 -10.86 -24.60
CA ALA A 351 50.42 -10.83 -24.75
C ALA A 351 49.71 -11.33 -23.48
N ALA A 352 50.19 -12.40 -22.85
CA ALA A 352 49.66 -12.90 -21.58
C ALA A 352 49.83 -11.89 -20.43
N ARG A 353 50.95 -11.16 -20.39
CA ARG A 353 51.18 -10.09 -19.40
C ARG A 353 50.17 -8.95 -19.58
N LEU A 354 49.98 -8.49 -20.82
CA LEU A 354 49.02 -7.43 -21.14
C LEU A 354 47.58 -7.86 -20.83
N ALA A 355 47.18 -9.08 -21.19
CA ALA A 355 45.86 -9.63 -20.86
C ALA A 355 45.62 -9.74 -19.34
N LYS A 356 46.66 -10.09 -18.57
CA LYS A 356 46.60 -10.12 -17.10
C LYS A 356 46.49 -8.73 -16.49
N GLU A 357 47.14 -7.73 -17.08
CA GLU A 357 47.02 -6.33 -16.62
C GLU A 357 45.66 -5.74 -16.96
N GLU A 358 45.14 -6.00 -18.17
CA GLU A 358 43.82 -5.58 -18.59
C GLU A 358 42.71 -6.22 -17.75
N SER A 359 42.79 -7.52 -17.46
CA SER A 359 41.83 -8.21 -16.58
C SER A 359 41.86 -7.65 -15.15
N LYS A 360 43.05 -7.35 -14.61
CA LYS A 360 43.18 -6.66 -13.31
C LYS A 360 42.56 -5.26 -13.33
N ARG A 361 42.74 -4.50 -14.41
CA ARG A 361 42.13 -3.17 -14.55
C ARG A 361 40.60 -3.27 -14.58
N LYS A 362 40.05 -4.18 -15.39
CA LYS A 362 38.61 -4.43 -15.47
C LYS A 362 38.03 -4.87 -14.12
N ALA A 363 38.72 -5.77 -13.41
CA ALA A 363 38.29 -6.20 -12.08
C ALA A 363 38.26 -5.04 -11.07
N ARG A 364 39.24 -4.13 -11.09
CA ARG A 364 39.25 -2.92 -10.25
C ARG A 364 38.12 -1.96 -10.60
N GLU A 365 37.85 -1.75 -11.88
CA GLU A 365 36.74 -0.90 -12.34
C GLU A 365 35.38 -1.48 -11.96
N GLU A 366 35.19 -2.79 -12.09
CA GLU A 366 33.98 -3.50 -11.68
C GLU A 366 33.79 -3.44 -10.15
N GLU A 367 34.87 -3.62 -9.38
CA GLU A 367 34.84 -3.49 -7.92
C GLU A 367 34.50 -2.05 -7.48
N GLN A 368 35.06 -1.04 -8.15
CA GLN A 368 34.71 0.37 -7.91
C GLN A 368 33.23 0.64 -8.21
N LYS A 369 32.73 0.21 -9.37
CA LYS A 369 31.31 0.35 -9.73
C LYS A 369 30.40 -0.39 -8.75
N ALA A 370 30.79 -1.58 -8.29
CA ALA A 370 30.05 -2.32 -7.28
C ALA A 370 30.05 -1.61 -5.92
N ARG A 371 31.16 -0.98 -5.53
CA ARG A 371 31.25 -0.18 -4.30
C ARG A 371 30.38 1.06 -4.38
N GLU A 372 30.44 1.81 -5.49
CA GLU A 372 29.59 2.99 -5.73
C GLU A 372 28.10 2.63 -5.73
N LEU A 373 27.72 1.51 -6.35
CA LEU A 373 26.35 1.03 -6.34
C LEU A 373 25.88 0.72 -4.92
N ARG A 374 26.68 -0.02 -4.14
CA ARG A 374 26.37 -0.33 -2.73
C ARG A 374 26.25 0.93 -1.89
N GLU A 375 27.12 1.91 -2.09
CA GLU A 375 27.07 3.18 -1.36
C GLU A 375 25.82 3.98 -1.74
N ARG A 376 25.44 4.00 -3.02
CA ARG A 376 24.20 4.63 -3.49
C ARG A 376 22.96 3.94 -2.93
N GLU A 377 22.92 2.60 -2.91
CA GLU A 377 21.84 1.82 -2.31
C GLU A 377 21.73 2.07 -0.81
N ALA A 378 22.86 2.06 -0.09
CA ALA A 378 22.90 2.38 1.33
C ALA A 378 22.45 3.82 1.62
N ALA A 379 22.83 4.79 0.78
CA ALA A 379 22.37 6.17 0.89
C ALA A 379 20.87 6.31 0.65
N GLN A 380 20.31 5.59 -0.34
CA GLN A 380 18.87 5.54 -0.58
C GLN A 380 18.12 4.90 0.58
N GLU A 381 18.64 3.81 1.14
CA GLU A 381 18.04 3.16 2.30
C GLU A 381 18.09 4.05 3.54
N ALA A 382 19.21 4.72 3.78
CA ALA A 382 19.37 5.69 4.86
C ALA A 382 18.41 6.88 4.70
N ALA A 383 18.23 7.40 3.48
CA ALA A 383 17.27 8.46 3.19
C ALA A 383 15.83 8.01 3.44
N ARG A 384 15.46 6.80 3.01
CA ARG A 384 14.14 6.21 3.27
C ARG A 384 13.90 6.02 4.77
N LYS A 385 14.92 5.55 5.50
CA LYS A 385 14.85 5.40 6.96
C LYS A 385 14.68 6.75 7.65
N ALA A 386 15.47 7.76 7.28
CA ALA A 386 15.35 9.11 7.83
C ALA A 386 13.96 9.73 7.54
N GLU A 387 13.37 9.44 6.38
CA GLU A 387 12.00 9.87 6.08
C GLU A 387 10.95 9.17 6.95
N LEU A 388 11.11 7.88 7.23
CA LEU A 388 10.26 7.14 8.16
C LEU A 388 10.38 7.68 9.58
N ASP A 389 11.62 7.86 10.07
CA ASP A 389 11.90 8.41 11.40
C ASP A 389 11.31 9.83 11.54
N ARG A 390 11.44 10.67 10.51
CA ARG A 390 10.81 12.00 10.46
C ARG A 390 9.28 11.92 10.49
N LYS A 391 8.67 11.00 9.75
CA LYS A 391 7.21 10.78 9.78
C LYS A 391 6.76 10.31 11.15
N GLU A 392 7.47 9.38 11.77
CA GLU A 392 7.16 8.88 13.11
C GLU A 392 7.27 9.99 14.16
N ALA A 393 8.32 10.81 14.11
CA ALA A 393 8.46 11.98 14.95
C ALA A 393 7.29 12.96 14.78
N TYR A 394 6.86 13.21 13.54
CA TYR A 394 5.69 14.03 13.24
C TYR A 394 4.40 13.43 13.84
N TYR A 395 4.17 12.11 13.69
CA TYR A 395 3.01 11.45 14.28
C TYR A 395 3.00 11.54 15.81
N GLN A 396 4.15 11.35 16.45
CA GLN A 396 4.28 11.48 17.90
C GLN A 396 4.05 12.93 18.35
N ALA A 397 4.56 13.91 17.61
CA ALA A 397 4.32 15.33 17.87
C ALA A 397 2.83 15.70 17.71
N ALA A 398 2.18 15.20 16.66
CA ALA A 398 0.75 15.38 16.44
C ALA A 398 -0.09 14.75 17.56
N ALA A 399 0.24 13.53 17.99
CA ALA A 399 -0.45 12.89 19.12
C ALA A 399 -0.32 13.72 20.41
N LYS A 400 0.89 14.23 20.71
CA LYS A 400 1.11 15.11 21.87
C LYS A 400 0.30 16.40 21.78
N GLU A 401 0.25 17.04 20.62
CA GLU A 401 -0.52 18.27 20.42
C GLU A 401 -2.03 18.03 20.53
N THR A 402 -2.53 16.92 19.97
CA THR A 402 -3.93 16.49 20.17
C THR A 402 -4.23 16.24 21.64
N THR A 403 -3.35 15.55 22.38
CA THR A 403 -3.53 15.36 23.83
C THR A 403 -3.52 16.68 24.59
N ARG A 404 -2.61 17.61 24.25
CA ARG A 404 -2.56 18.97 24.85
C ARG A 404 -3.88 19.70 24.66
N CYS A 405 -4.43 19.70 23.44
CA CYS A 405 -5.70 20.36 23.11
C CYS A 405 -6.88 19.71 23.83
N LYS A 406 -6.92 18.37 23.93
CA LYS A 406 -7.94 17.66 24.70
C LYS A 406 -7.87 18.00 26.18
N LEU A 407 -6.69 18.00 26.78
CA LEU A 407 -6.49 18.37 28.18
C LEU A 407 -6.88 19.83 28.46
N ARG A 408 -6.60 20.76 27.52
CA ARG A 408 -7.07 22.16 27.62
C ARG A 408 -8.59 22.23 27.71
N ASP A 409 -9.28 21.51 26.83
CA ASP A 409 -10.73 21.52 26.75
C ASP A 409 -11.35 20.80 27.99
N GLU A 410 -10.77 19.69 28.43
CA GLU A 410 -11.16 18.92 29.63
C GLU A 410 -10.97 19.69 30.94
N SER A 411 -9.88 20.44 31.08
CA SER A 411 -9.58 21.18 32.30
C SER A 411 -10.53 22.35 32.55
N ARG A 412 -11.21 22.85 31.50
CA ARG A 412 -12.05 24.06 31.57
C ARG A 412 -13.54 23.78 31.42
N TRP A 413 -13.91 22.75 30.67
CA TRP A 413 -15.32 22.41 30.42
C TRP A 413 -15.59 20.95 30.75
N VAL A 414 -16.32 20.72 31.84
CA VAL A 414 -16.62 19.37 32.30
C VAL A 414 -17.63 18.69 31.37
N GLN A 415 -17.36 17.44 30.99
CA GLN A 415 -18.15 16.67 30.01
C GLN A 415 -19.65 16.53 30.35
N HIS A 416 -20.03 16.62 31.63
CA HIS A 416 -21.42 16.45 32.06
C HIS A 416 -22.25 17.75 32.03
N ILE A 417 -21.64 18.90 31.74
CA ILE A 417 -22.35 20.18 31.62
C ILE A 417 -22.89 20.34 30.18
N PRO A 418 -24.16 20.71 29.99
CA PRO A 418 -24.72 20.94 28.66
C PRO A 418 -23.93 22.00 27.88
N TRP A 419 -23.53 21.66 26.66
CA TRP A 419 -22.79 22.57 25.79
C TRP A 419 -23.74 23.63 25.22
N ASN A 420 -23.38 24.91 25.35
CA ASN A 420 -24.20 26.05 24.92
C ASN A 420 -23.34 27.12 24.23
N LEU A 421 -23.98 28.18 23.74
CA LEU A 421 -23.32 29.29 23.06
C LEU A 421 -22.21 29.93 23.90
N HIS A 422 -22.43 30.08 25.20
CA HIS A 422 -21.46 30.70 26.10
C HIS A 422 -20.15 29.89 26.14
N PHE A 423 -20.25 28.57 26.30
CA PHE A 423 -19.08 27.68 26.29
C PHE A 423 -18.42 27.59 24.92
N GLY A 424 -19.20 27.51 23.84
CA GLY A 424 -18.69 27.54 22.47
C GLY A 424 -17.90 28.80 22.16
N LEU A 425 -18.43 29.98 22.54
CA LEU A 425 -17.76 31.26 22.34
C LEU A 425 -16.51 31.41 23.23
N ALA A 426 -16.58 30.96 24.49
CA ALA A 426 -15.43 30.98 25.39
C ALA A 426 -14.29 30.09 24.88
N ARG A 427 -14.61 28.89 24.39
CA ARG A 427 -13.65 27.98 23.77
C ARG A 427 -13.06 28.57 22.50
N PHE A 428 -13.89 29.10 21.60
CA PHE A 428 -13.42 29.72 20.36
C PHE A 428 -12.42 30.85 20.65
N LYS A 429 -12.75 31.78 21.55
CA LYS A 429 -11.84 32.87 21.93
C LYS A 429 -10.51 32.38 22.50
N LEU A 430 -10.56 31.38 23.39
CA LEU A 430 -9.36 30.82 24.00
C LEU A 430 -8.48 30.10 22.97
N ALA A 431 -9.09 29.22 22.17
CA ALA A 431 -8.39 28.49 21.13
C ALA A 431 -7.82 29.42 20.06
N SER A 432 -8.52 30.51 19.70
CA SER A 432 -8.01 31.52 18.77
C SER A 432 -6.79 32.24 19.32
N ALA A 433 -6.80 32.64 20.60
CA ALA A 433 -5.63 33.26 21.21
C ALA A 433 -4.42 32.31 21.24
N GLU A 434 -4.63 31.05 21.64
CA GLU A 434 -3.55 30.04 21.59
C GLU A 434 -3.06 29.79 20.16
N PHE A 435 -3.97 29.74 19.19
CA PHE A 435 -3.65 29.49 17.79
C PHE A 435 -2.79 30.61 17.19
N ASP A 436 -3.10 31.87 17.51
CA ASP A 436 -2.35 33.03 17.04
C ASP A 436 -0.94 33.10 17.64
N ASP A 437 -0.75 32.59 18.87
CA ASP A 437 0.54 32.54 19.56
C ASP A 437 1.44 31.37 19.09
N ILE A 438 0.85 30.28 18.59
CA ILE A 438 1.58 29.05 18.21
C ILE A 438 2.27 29.20 16.84
N ARG A 439 3.54 28.77 16.78
CA ARG A 439 4.32 28.64 15.54
C ARG A 439 4.36 27.18 15.08
N PHE A 440 3.40 26.79 14.26
CA PHE A 440 3.31 25.42 13.74
C PHE A 440 4.58 25.00 12.99
N ASN A 441 5.12 23.82 13.34
CA ASN A 441 6.34 23.25 12.76
C ASN A 441 6.34 21.72 12.92
N GLU A 442 7.42 21.03 12.53
CA GLU A 442 7.49 19.56 12.59
C GLU A 442 7.41 18.98 14.01
N THR A 443 7.79 19.74 15.03
CA THR A 443 7.70 19.35 16.46
C THR A 443 6.41 19.79 17.13
N GLN A 444 5.66 20.71 16.51
CA GLN A 444 4.33 21.14 16.94
C GLN A 444 3.43 21.30 15.71
N PRO A 445 2.93 20.19 15.16
CA PRO A 445 2.18 20.22 13.92
C PRO A 445 0.76 20.72 14.14
N LEU A 446 0.16 21.24 13.08
CA LEU A 446 -1.24 21.66 13.08
C LEU A 446 -2.15 20.43 13.15
N THR A 447 -2.89 20.28 14.24
CA THR A 447 -3.87 19.21 14.44
C THR A 447 -5.29 19.76 14.38
N PHE A 448 -6.28 18.89 14.16
CA PHE A 448 -7.68 19.30 14.08
C PHE A 448 -8.16 20.04 15.34
N GLU A 449 -7.76 19.57 16.52
CA GLU A 449 -8.16 20.13 17.81
C GLU A 449 -7.46 21.46 18.15
N SER A 450 -6.34 21.73 17.49
CA SER A 450 -5.61 23.00 17.61
C SER A 450 -6.27 24.14 16.84
N VAL A 451 -7.06 23.84 15.81
CA VAL A 451 -7.77 24.84 15.03
C VAL A 451 -8.98 25.36 15.82
N PRO A 452 -9.14 26.69 15.95
CA PRO A 452 -10.26 27.29 16.67
C PRO A 452 -11.53 27.25 15.82
N TRP A 453 -12.18 26.09 15.75
CA TRP A 453 -13.42 25.96 14.99
C TRP A 453 -14.58 26.74 15.67
N PRO A 454 -15.23 27.68 14.96
CA PRO A 454 -16.40 28.40 15.46
C PRO A 454 -17.63 27.49 15.35
N THR A 455 -17.87 26.64 16.35
CA THR A 455 -18.99 25.68 16.36
C THR A 455 -19.77 25.73 17.67
N LEU A 456 -21.06 25.41 17.59
CA LEU A 456 -21.94 25.18 18.75
C LEU A 456 -21.95 23.71 19.18
N LEU A 457 -21.11 22.89 18.55
CA LEU A 457 -20.98 21.49 18.87
C LEU A 457 -19.94 21.30 19.98
N SER A 458 -20.17 20.30 20.82
CA SER A 458 -19.25 19.99 21.92
C SER A 458 -17.93 19.44 21.37
N PRO A 459 -16.77 19.89 21.86
CA PRO A 459 -15.46 19.43 21.39
C PRO A 459 -15.23 17.93 21.59
N TYR A 460 -16.02 17.27 22.44
CA TYR A 460 -15.94 15.83 22.69
C TYR A 460 -16.65 14.97 21.64
N LYS A 461 -17.53 15.56 20.84
CA LYS A 461 -18.37 14.85 19.86
C LYS A 461 -18.12 15.26 18.42
N VAL A 462 -17.26 16.26 18.18
CA VAL A 462 -16.99 16.80 16.85
C VAL A 462 -15.84 16.06 16.20
N THR A 463 -16.11 15.48 15.05
CA THR A 463 -15.08 14.96 14.13
C THR A 463 -14.88 15.92 12.96
N LEU A 464 -13.87 15.65 12.13
CA LEU A 464 -13.61 16.45 10.92
C LEU A 464 -14.80 16.46 9.94
N GLU A 465 -15.58 15.38 9.91
CA GLU A 465 -16.73 15.22 9.02
C GLU A 465 -17.94 16.03 9.47
N ASP A 466 -18.01 16.34 10.77
CA ASP A 466 -19.07 17.13 11.38
C ASP A 466 -18.84 18.64 11.24
N ILE A 467 -17.76 19.10 10.63
CA ILE A 467 -17.50 20.53 10.42
C ILE A 467 -17.81 20.90 8.98
N ASP A 468 -18.93 21.59 8.80
CA ASP A 468 -19.31 22.22 7.54
C ASP A 468 -19.51 23.73 7.70
N TRP A 469 -19.76 24.39 6.57
CA TRP A 469 -20.00 25.82 6.54
C TRP A 469 -21.30 26.24 7.25
N GLN A 470 -22.32 25.36 7.27
CA GLN A 470 -23.61 25.65 7.90
C GLN A 470 -23.46 25.77 9.42
N ILE A 471 -22.63 24.94 10.03
CA ILE A 471 -22.35 24.97 11.47
C ILE A 471 -21.57 26.23 11.85
N VAL A 472 -20.61 26.63 11.02
CA VAL A 472 -19.85 27.87 11.20
C VAL A 472 -20.76 29.09 11.12
N GLU A 473 -21.63 29.15 10.12
CA GLU A 473 -22.61 30.23 9.99
C GLU A 473 -23.60 30.23 11.17
N ALA A 474 -24.11 29.06 11.57
CA ALA A 474 -25.03 28.94 12.70
C ALA A 474 -24.41 29.50 14.00
N PHE A 475 -23.12 29.25 14.23
CA PHE A 475 -22.39 29.85 15.35
C PHE A 475 -22.41 31.38 15.28
N PHE A 476 -22.00 31.97 14.16
CA PHE A 476 -21.94 33.43 14.03
C PHE A 476 -23.32 34.10 14.00
N VAL A 477 -24.34 33.46 13.43
CA VAL A 477 -25.73 33.91 13.49
C VAL A 477 -26.20 33.96 14.94
N LYS A 478 -25.91 32.91 15.73
CA LYS A 478 -26.29 32.84 17.15
C LYS A 478 -25.55 33.88 18.00
N VAL A 479 -24.26 34.11 17.74
CA VAL A 479 -23.47 35.17 18.39
C VAL A 479 -24.00 36.57 18.02
N SER A 480 -24.32 36.80 16.75
CA SER A 480 -24.76 38.12 16.25
C SER A 480 -26.20 38.46 16.67
N SER A 481 -27.04 37.45 16.89
CA SER A 481 -28.44 37.63 17.31
C SER A 481 -28.59 38.00 18.79
N GLY A 482 -27.49 38.13 19.54
CA GLY A 482 -27.51 38.68 20.90
C GLY A 482 -28.29 37.86 21.94
N GLN A 483 -28.61 36.59 21.67
CA GLN A 483 -29.26 35.68 22.64
C GLN A 483 -28.27 35.29 23.75
N MET A 484 -27.94 36.25 24.62
CA MET A 484 -27.28 36.11 25.92
C MET A 484 -28.28 36.41 27.05
N GLU A 485 -29.57 36.13 26.84
CA GLU A 485 -30.60 36.34 27.86
C GLU A 485 -31.26 35.00 28.21
N GLY A 486 -31.07 34.55 29.45
CA GLY A 486 -32.12 33.81 30.17
C GLY A 486 -31.87 32.37 30.59
N GLU A 487 -30.66 31.90 30.90
CA GLU A 487 -30.51 30.65 31.67
C GLU A 487 -29.58 30.86 32.88
N GLY A 488 -30.05 30.37 34.03
CA GLY A 488 -29.71 30.83 35.36
C GLY A 488 -28.24 30.71 35.73
N PHE A 489 -27.74 31.81 36.28
CA PHE A 489 -26.53 31.90 37.07
C PHE A 489 -26.66 31.01 38.32
N ILE A 490 -26.19 29.76 38.26
CA ILE A 490 -25.84 29.00 39.47
C ILE A 490 -24.34 29.18 39.68
N GLU A 491 -24.04 30.16 40.51
CA GLU A 491 -22.75 30.41 41.10
C GLU A 491 -22.39 29.26 42.04
N TYR A 492 -21.76 28.20 41.52
CA TYR A 492 -21.01 27.29 42.40
C TYR A 492 -19.66 27.94 42.71
N GLY A 493 -19.63 28.60 43.87
CA GLY A 493 -18.42 29.15 44.45
C GLY A 493 -17.33 28.08 44.58
N ALA A 494 -16.14 28.44 44.11
CA ALA A 494 -14.92 27.70 44.34
C ALA A 494 -14.64 27.58 45.84
N ARG A 495 -14.39 26.35 46.30
CA ARG A 495 -13.47 26.04 47.39
C ARG A 495 -12.46 25.04 46.87
#